data_AF-A0A811UDL9-F1
#
_entry.id   AF-A0A811UDL9-F1
#
_cell.length_a   1.000
_cell.length_b   1.000
_cell.length_c   1.000
_cell.angle_alpha   90.00
_cell.angle_beta   90.00
_cell.angle_gamma   90.00
#
_symmetry.space_group_name_H-M   'P 1'
#
loop_
_entity.id
_entity.type
_entity.pdbx_description
1 polymer ?
#
loop_
_entity_poly.entity_id
_entity_poly.type
_entity_poly.pdbx_seq_one_letter_code
_entity_poly.pdbx_strand_id
1 'polypeptide(L)'
;MAEIHTLDIPMSKEPEWLWNCMERWLKTISGILMLTDWGDKAPFVDFVRKFDFRKEKAWLQSVINEGNHKVVFCHNDMQEGNILYSNSSCDKTNGASFAGQAYAQNPIACNEDDIDLQIIDFEYCAYNYRGFDLANHFIEWTFDYSNPAAPYFHQNKQHYPSEAERQRFYSAYLRKINEGVQDYAPTAQELNDMDEEVRLFSMFSHLFWSVWSVAMTLATIQFGYWEYSVARIREYQLLKQAYLRASAKKS
;
A
#
# COMPACT_ATOMS: atom_id res chain seq x y z
N MET A 1 10.99 3.69 -5.39
CA MET A 1 10.61 2.27 -5.20
C MET A 1 11.64 1.29 -5.79
N ALA A 2 11.91 1.29 -7.10
CA ALA A 2 12.88 0.33 -7.69
C ALA A 2 14.25 0.35 -7.00
N GLU A 3 14.78 1.53 -6.69
CA GLU A 3 16.05 1.68 -5.96
C GLU A 3 16.00 1.03 -4.56
N ILE A 4 14.92 1.24 -3.80
CA ILE A 4 14.69 0.58 -2.50
C ILE A 4 14.71 -0.95 -2.66
N HIS A 5 14.04 -1.47 -3.69
CA HIS A 5 13.97 -2.91 -3.95
C HIS A 5 15.31 -3.53 -4.39
N THR A 6 16.29 -2.71 -4.76
CA THR A 6 17.67 -3.17 -5.05
C THR A 6 18.60 -3.15 -3.84
N LEU A 7 18.16 -2.59 -2.69
CA LEU A 7 18.97 -2.53 -1.49
C LEU A 7 19.22 -3.94 -0.92
N ASP A 8 20.46 -4.18 -0.53
CA ASP A 8 20.87 -5.38 0.20
C ASP A 8 21.09 -5.03 1.69
N ILE A 9 20.04 -5.21 2.49
CA ILE A 9 20.04 -4.88 3.92
C ILE A 9 20.37 -6.14 4.74
N PRO A 10 21.32 -6.11 5.70
CA PRO A 10 21.75 -7.27 6.48
C PRO A 10 20.72 -7.68 7.55
N MET A 11 19.56 -8.19 7.11
CA MET A 11 18.46 -8.67 7.92
C MET A 11 17.84 -9.94 7.28
N SER A 12 16.83 -10.53 7.95
CA SER A 12 16.11 -11.68 7.41
C SER A 12 15.55 -11.39 6.01
N LYS A 13 15.79 -12.30 5.07
CA LYS A 13 15.28 -12.23 3.69
C LYS A 13 13.94 -12.94 3.52
N GLU A 14 13.44 -13.58 4.58
CA GLU A 14 12.16 -14.29 4.55
C GLU A 14 10.99 -13.29 4.60
N PRO A 15 9.97 -13.41 3.73
CA PRO A 15 8.84 -12.49 3.66
C PRO A 15 7.80 -12.75 4.76
N GLU A 16 8.24 -13.05 5.98
CA GLU A 16 7.38 -13.40 7.11
C GLU A 16 6.93 -12.19 7.94
N TRP A 17 7.61 -11.05 7.80
CA TRP A 17 7.46 -9.93 8.74
C TRP A 17 6.03 -9.41 8.83
N LEU A 18 5.35 -9.19 7.68
CA LEU A 18 3.94 -8.76 7.66
C LEU A 18 3.00 -9.82 8.24
N TRP A 19 3.22 -11.10 7.92
CA TRP A 19 2.42 -12.19 8.49
C TRP A 19 2.55 -12.26 10.02
N ASN A 20 3.76 -12.03 10.53
CA ASN A 20 4.05 -11.97 11.96
C ASN A 20 3.40 -10.73 12.61
N CYS A 21 3.35 -9.59 11.92
CA CYS A 21 2.58 -8.41 12.38
C CYS A 21 1.09 -8.74 12.50
N MET A 22 0.51 -9.33 11.46
CA MET A 22 -0.90 -9.76 11.49
C MET A 22 -1.18 -10.73 12.64
N GLU A 23 -0.31 -11.71 12.90
CA GLU A 23 -0.53 -12.63 14.02
C GLU A 23 -0.53 -11.94 15.39
N ARG A 24 0.31 -10.93 15.58
CA ARG A 24 0.30 -10.13 16.81
C ARG A 24 -1.02 -9.36 16.94
N TRP A 25 -1.44 -8.68 15.89
CA TRP A 25 -2.71 -7.95 15.89
C TRP A 25 -3.91 -8.88 16.05
N LEU A 26 -3.92 -10.05 15.41
CA LEU A 26 -5.01 -11.02 15.51
C LEU A 26 -5.19 -11.55 16.94
N LYS A 27 -4.15 -11.56 17.77
CA LYS A 27 -4.28 -11.86 19.21
C LYS A 27 -4.96 -10.71 19.95
N THR A 28 -4.61 -9.47 19.62
CA THR A 28 -5.20 -8.26 20.22
C THR A 28 -6.67 -8.09 19.85
N ILE A 29 -7.03 -8.22 18.56
CA ILE A 29 -8.40 -7.92 18.11
C ILE A 29 -9.44 -8.87 18.69
N SER A 30 -9.04 -10.10 19.09
CA SER A 30 -9.96 -11.03 19.74
C SER A 30 -10.58 -10.44 21.02
N GLY A 31 -9.81 -9.70 21.81
CA GLY A 31 -10.33 -9.00 23.00
C GLY A 31 -11.18 -7.79 22.63
N ILE A 32 -10.73 -7.00 21.64
CA ILE A 32 -11.46 -5.80 21.16
C ILE A 32 -12.86 -6.18 20.66
N LEU A 33 -12.96 -7.24 19.85
CA LEU A 33 -14.22 -7.67 19.26
C LEU A 33 -15.21 -8.27 20.28
N MET A 34 -14.76 -8.61 21.50
CA MET A 34 -15.63 -9.03 22.60
C MET A 34 -16.29 -7.85 23.34
N LEU A 35 -15.75 -6.62 23.21
CA LEU A 35 -16.35 -5.43 23.83
C LEU A 35 -17.70 -5.11 23.18
N THR A 36 -18.73 -4.82 23.97
CA THR A 36 -20.11 -4.65 23.48
C THR A 36 -20.55 -3.20 23.32
N ASP A 37 -19.91 -2.26 24.02
CA ASP A 37 -20.29 -0.84 24.00
C ASP A 37 -19.43 -0.05 23.02
N TRP A 38 -19.94 0.10 21.79
CA TRP A 38 -19.29 0.86 20.72
C TRP A 38 -20.14 2.04 20.22
N GLY A 39 -21.24 2.36 20.91
CA GLY A 39 -22.12 3.47 20.56
C GLY A 39 -22.54 3.47 19.08
N ASP A 40 -22.29 4.60 18.40
CA ASP A 40 -22.60 4.81 16.98
C ASP A 40 -21.80 3.91 16.02
N LYS A 41 -20.70 3.30 16.49
CA LYS A 41 -19.86 2.39 15.70
C LYS A 41 -20.34 0.95 15.67
N ALA A 42 -21.36 0.60 16.46
CA ALA A 42 -21.89 -0.77 16.53
C ALA A 42 -22.16 -1.43 15.17
N PRO A 43 -22.75 -0.75 14.16
CA PRO A 43 -22.97 -1.36 12.84
C PRO A 43 -21.68 -1.78 12.11
N PHE A 44 -20.60 -1.01 12.25
CA PHE A 44 -19.31 -1.35 11.66
C PHE A 44 -18.64 -2.51 12.40
N VAL A 45 -18.70 -2.50 13.74
CA VAL A 45 -18.19 -3.58 14.59
C VAL A 45 -18.89 -4.90 14.26
N ASP A 46 -20.22 -4.89 14.12
CA ASP A 46 -21.00 -6.07 13.78
C ASP A 46 -20.70 -6.60 12.37
N PHE A 47 -20.33 -5.72 11.44
CA PHE A 47 -19.80 -6.15 10.14
C PHE A 47 -18.45 -6.86 10.31
N VAL A 48 -17.51 -6.25 11.04
CA VAL A 48 -16.16 -6.80 11.26
C VAL A 48 -16.21 -8.13 12.00
N ARG A 49 -17.09 -8.29 13.00
CA ARG A 49 -17.30 -9.55 13.74
C ARG A 49 -17.69 -10.74 12.85
N LYS A 50 -18.35 -10.48 11.72
CA LYS A 50 -18.74 -11.52 10.76
C LYS A 50 -17.59 -11.94 9.84
N PHE A 51 -16.48 -11.20 9.85
CA PHE A 51 -15.32 -11.46 9.03
C PHE A 51 -14.28 -12.28 9.80
N ASP A 52 -14.03 -13.51 9.36
CA ASP A 52 -13.06 -14.41 9.99
C ASP A 52 -11.64 -14.12 9.49
N PHE A 53 -10.97 -13.15 10.11
CA PHE A 53 -9.62 -12.77 9.72
C PHE A 53 -8.60 -13.92 9.76
N ARG A 54 -8.74 -14.88 10.70
CA ARG A 54 -7.77 -15.98 10.82
C ARG A 54 -7.90 -16.93 9.64
N LYS A 55 -9.14 -17.30 9.29
CA LYS A 55 -9.42 -18.12 8.11
C LYS A 55 -8.97 -17.43 6.83
N GLU A 56 -9.28 -16.13 6.69
CA GLU A 56 -8.98 -15.37 5.48
C GLU A 56 -7.46 -15.12 5.31
N LYS A 57 -6.73 -14.87 6.41
CA LYS A 57 -5.26 -14.83 6.41
C LYS A 57 -4.68 -16.17 5.97
N ALA A 58 -5.10 -17.27 6.60
CA ALA A 58 -4.57 -18.60 6.29
C ALA A 58 -4.81 -18.98 4.82
N TRP A 59 -6.00 -18.69 4.29
CA TRP A 59 -6.32 -18.90 2.88
C TRP A 59 -5.46 -18.05 1.94
N LEU A 60 -5.31 -16.75 2.22
CA LEU A 60 -4.53 -15.89 1.34
C LEU A 60 -3.05 -16.26 1.37
N GLN A 61 -2.53 -16.60 2.56
CA GLN A 61 -1.16 -17.08 2.72
C GLN A 61 -0.93 -18.38 1.94
N SER A 62 -1.89 -19.33 1.94
CA SER A 62 -1.75 -20.54 1.12
C SER A 62 -1.71 -20.23 -0.37
N VAL A 63 -2.58 -19.33 -0.85
CA VAL A 63 -2.59 -18.90 -2.26
C VAL A 63 -1.27 -18.24 -2.67
N ILE A 64 -0.72 -17.35 -1.84
CA ILE A 64 0.57 -16.70 -2.12
C ILE A 64 1.71 -17.72 -2.11
N ASN A 65 1.66 -18.72 -1.23
CA ASN A 65 2.69 -19.76 -1.16
C ASN A 65 2.67 -20.76 -2.34
N GLU A 66 1.60 -20.79 -3.14
CA GLU A 66 1.54 -21.59 -4.38
C GLU A 66 2.35 -20.94 -5.51
N GLY A 67 2.58 -19.63 -5.46
CA GLY A 67 3.31 -18.87 -6.46
C GLY A 67 4.80 -18.69 -6.12
N ASN A 68 5.61 -18.47 -7.15
CA ASN A 68 6.98 -17.99 -6.98
C ASN A 68 7.03 -16.47 -7.14
N HIS A 69 7.00 -15.74 -6.02
CA HIS A 69 6.93 -14.29 -6.00
C HIS A 69 8.29 -13.68 -5.63
N LYS A 70 8.68 -12.60 -6.31
CA LYS A 70 9.98 -11.97 -6.08
C LYS A 70 10.01 -11.27 -4.72
N VAL A 71 10.89 -11.74 -3.83
CA VAL A 71 11.14 -11.12 -2.52
C VAL A 71 12.26 -10.09 -2.65
N VAL A 72 12.02 -8.89 -2.13
CA VAL A 72 12.94 -7.73 -2.15
C VAL A 72 12.81 -6.95 -0.85
N PHE A 73 13.71 -6.02 -0.58
CA PHE A 73 13.52 -5.07 0.52
C PHE A 73 12.41 -4.08 0.14
N CYS A 74 11.30 -4.10 0.86
CA CYS A 74 10.13 -3.27 0.59
C CYS A 74 9.96 -2.18 1.64
N HIS A 75 9.36 -1.06 1.24
CA HIS A 75 8.92 -0.02 2.17
C HIS A 75 7.69 -0.47 2.98
N ASN A 76 6.77 -1.17 2.32
CA ASN A 76 5.49 -1.69 2.81
C ASN A 76 4.42 -0.63 3.15
N ASP A 77 4.80 0.65 3.26
CA ASP A 77 3.85 1.75 3.47
C ASP A 77 4.11 2.97 2.56
N MET A 78 4.18 2.75 1.24
CA MET A 78 4.40 3.86 0.26
C MET A 78 3.14 4.71 0.00
N GLN A 79 2.61 5.33 1.05
CA GLN A 79 1.56 6.35 0.98
C GLN A 79 2.13 7.76 0.70
N GLU A 80 1.27 8.72 0.35
CA GLU A 80 1.65 10.09 0.02
C GLU A 80 2.36 10.82 1.17
N GLY A 81 1.99 10.54 2.43
CA GLY A 81 2.65 11.10 3.60
C GLY A 81 4.13 10.75 3.71
N ASN A 82 4.56 9.66 3.08
CA ASN A 82 5.93 9.13 3.14
C ASN A 82 6.76 9.48 1.89
N ILE A 83 6.24 10.32 0.99
CA ILE A 83 6.91 10.75 -0.24
C ILE A 83 7.01 12.28 -0.21
N LEU A 84 8.20 12.77 0.12
CA LEU A 84 8.48 14.20 0.17
C LEU A 84 8.93 14.73 -1.18
N TYR A 85 8.45 15.93 -1.52
CA TYR A 85 8.93 16.69 -2.67
C TYR A 85 9.97 17.71 -2.21
N SER A 86 11.19 17.59 -2.73
CA SER A 86 12.32 18.49 -2.45
C SER A 86 12.41 19.52 -3.58
N ASN A 87 12.17 20.79 -3.25
CA ASN A 87 12.27 21.92 -4.19
C ASN A 87 13.73 22.39 -4.41
N SER A 88 14.72 21.53 -4.13
CA SER A 88 16.14 21.89 -4.05
C SER A 88 16.75 22.40 -5.37
N SER A 89 16.05 22.24 -6.49
CA SER A 89 16.41 22.72 -7.82
C SER A 89 16.04 24.19 -8.07
N CYS A 90 15.08 24.77 -7.33
CA CYS A 90 14.73 26.21 -7.47
C CYS A 90 15.56 27.16 -6.57
N ASP A 91 16.23 26.65 -5.55
CA ASP A 91 16.96 27.46 -4.55
C ASP A 91 18.45 27.67 -4.86
N LYS A 92 18.99 27.11 -5.95
CA LYS A 92 20.40 27.30 -6.33
C LYS A 92 20.69 28.67 -6.97
N THR A 93 19.69 29.51 -7.18
CA THR A 93 19.87 30.91 -7.54
C THR A 93 19.19 31.80 -6.51
N ASN A 94 19.91 32.10 -5.43
CA ASN A 94 19.92 33.37 -4.69
C ASN A 94 20.10 33.09 -3.20
N GLY A 95 21.31 33.35 -2.70
CA GLY A 95 21.53 33.54 -1.27
C GLY A 95 20.74 34.75 -0.79
N ALA A 96 19.50 34.51 -0.35
CA ALA A 96 18.72 35.43 0.45
C ALA A 96 17.69 34.62 1.25
N SER A 97 18.02 34.39 2.51
CA SER A 97 17.09 33.98 3.56
C SER A 97 15.85 34.88 3.55
N PHE A 98 14.66 34.31 3.32
CA PHE A 98 13.42 34.93 3.80
C PHE A 98 12.46 33.86 4.34
N ALA A 99 12.16 34.04 5.62
CA ALA A 99 11.15 33.30 6.35
C ALA A 99 9.75 33.63 5.81
N GLY A 100 8.94 32.58 5.71
CA GLY A 100 7.48 32.59 5.79
C GLY A 100 6.71 33.54 4.87
N GLN A 101 6.10 33.00 3.82
CA GLN A 101 4.76 33.43 3.39
C GLN A 101 4.11 32.45 2.39
N ALA A 102 2.89 32.07 2.77
CA ALA A 102 1.74 31.55 2.01
C ALA A 102 1.90 31.14 0.53
N TYR A 103 1.46 29.91 0.28
CA TYR A 103 0.97 29.38 -0.98
C TYR A 103 0.09 30.38 -1.74
N ALA A 104 0.55 30.82 -2.91
CA ALA A 104 -0.28 31.47 -3.91
C ALA A 104 0.20 31.11 -5.32
N GLN A 105 -0.62 30.29 -5.99
CA GLN A 105 -0.93 30.32 -7.43
C GLN A 105 0.20 30.72 -8.39
N ASN A 106 1.00 29.73 -8.80
CA ASN A 106 1.50 29.57 -10.17
C ASN A 106 2.18 28.19 -10.24
N PRO A 107 1.80 27.28 -11.16
CA PRO A 107 2.61 26.09 -11.38
C PRO A 107 3.88 26.57 -12.10
N ILE A 108 4.95 26.76 -11.33
CA ILE A 108 6.29 26.88 -11.89
C ILE A 108 6.52 25.57 -12.65
N ALA A 109 6.71 25.65 -13.96
CA ALA A 109 7.04 24.51 -14.79
C ALA A 109 8.42 23.99 -14.35
N CYS A 110 8.44 23.11 -13.36
CA CYS A 110 9.60 22.29 -13.05
C CYS A 110 9.74 21.28 -14.18
N ASN A 111 10.93 21.23 -14.80
CA ASN A 111 11.25 20.16 -15.73
C ASN A 111 11.15 18.81 -14.97
N GLU A 112 10.73 17.74 -15.63
CA GLU A 112 10.63 16.40 -15.01
C GLU A 112 11.98 15.96 -14.39
N ASP A 113 13.11 16.45 -14.93
CA ASP A 113 14.47 16.20 -14.44
C ASP A 113 14.82 16.91 -13.13
N ASP A 114 14.01 17.88 -12.68
CA ASP A 114 14.22 18.67 -11.46
C ASP A 114 13.38 18.20 -10.26
N ILE A 115 12.58 17.13 -10.43
CA ILE A 115 11.75 16.55 -9.37
C ILE A 115 12.61 15.63 -8.49
N ASP A 116 13.02 16.13 -7.32
CA ASP A 116 13.68 15.33 -6.29
C ASP A 116 12.63 14.78 -5.31
N LEU A 117 12.37 13.47 -5.36
CA LEU A 117 11.48 12.77 -4.43
C LEU A 117 12.29 12.04 -3.38
N GLN A 118 11.96 12.28 -2.11
CA GLN A 118 12.59 11.60 -0.98
C GLN A 118 11.57 10.72 -0.27
N ILE A 119 11.92 9.44 -0.10
CA ILE A 119 11.09 8.48 0.64
C ILE A 119 11.56 8.45 2.09
N ILE A 120 10.62 8.56 3.02
CA ILE A 120 10.85 8.61 4.47
C ILE A 120 10.00 7.56 5.19
N ASP A 121 10.20 7.47 6.51
CA ASP A 121 9.43 6.61 7.43
C ASP A 121 9.49 5.11 7.14
N PHE A 122 10.66 4.54 7.42
CA PHE A 122 10.97 3.13 7.18
C PHE A 122 10.46 2.18 8.30
N GLU A 123 9.43 2.57 9.07
CA GLU A 123 8.93 1.78 10.22
C GLU A 123 8.49 0.37 9.82
N TYR A 124 7.83 0.24 8.66
CA TYR A 124 7.32 -1.04 8.16
C TYR A 124 8.28 -1.77 7.23
N CYS A 125 9.52 -1.30 7.09
CA CYS A 125 10.45 -1.86 6.12
C CYS A 125 10.94 -3.26 6.49
N ALA A 126 10.87 -4.17 5.53
CA ALA A 126 11.31 -5.55 5.66
C ALA A 126 11.47 -6.19 4.29
N TYR A 127 12.19 -7.31 4.22
CA TYR A 127 12.07 -8.18 3.04
C TYR A 127 10.64 -8.69 2.93
N ASN A 128 10.05 -8.49 1.76
CA ASN A 128 8.69 -8.85 1.45
C ASN A 128 8.53 -9.04 -0.07
N TYR A 129 7.36 -9.50 -0.50
CA TYR A 129 7.06 -9.63 -1.92
C TYR A 129 6.96 -8.26 -2.58
N ARG A 130 7.65 -8.03 -3.71
CA ARG A 130 7.58 -6.73 -4.43
C ARG A 130 6.14 -6.36 -4.80
N GLY A 131 5.32 -7.38 -5.11
CA GLY A 131 3.92 -7.20 -5.47
C GLY A 131 3.12 -6.51 -4.37
N PHE A 132 3.47 -6.74 -3.10
CA PHE A 132 2.83 -6.05 -1.98
C PHE A 132 3.10 -4.55 -2.01
N ASP A 133 4.36 -4.13 -2.15
CA ASP A 133 4.72 -2.71 -2.10
C ASP A 133 4.13 -1.94 -3.29
N LEU A 134 4.16 -2.54 -4.48
CA LEU A 134 3.51 -2.03 -5.69
C LEU A 134 1.99 -1.90 -5.53
N ALA A 135 1.34 -2.97 -5.09
CA ALA A 135 -0.11 -2.99 -4.89
C ALA A 135 -0.54 -2.00 -3.81
N ASN A 136 0.20 -1.93 -2.71
CA ASN A 136 -0.08 -1.00 -1.63
C ASN A 136 -0.04 0.44 -2.15
N HIS A 137 1.04 0.81 -2.85
CA HIS A 137 1.18 2.15 -3.41
C HIS A 137 0.01 2.54 -4.33
N PHE A 138 -0.45 1.63 -5.21
CA PHE A 138 -1.61 1.92 -6.06
C PHE A 138 -2.93 2.01 -5.31
N ILE A 139 -3.10 1.24 -4.23
CA ILE A 139 -4.28 1.34 -3.38
C ILE A 139 -4.32 2.71 -2.69
N GLU A 140 -3.18 3.25 -2.27
CA GLU A 140 -3.12 4.57 -1.63
C GLU A 140 -3.58 5.72 -2.54
N TRP A 141 -3.59 5.55 -3.87
CA TRP A 141 -4.22 6.54 -4.77
C TRP A 141 -5.73 6.68 -4.54
N THR A 142 -6.35 5.66 -3.93
CA THR A 142 -7.78 5.65 -3.62
C THR A 142 -8.11 6.20 -2.25
N PHE A 143 -7.13 6.43 -1.38
CA PHE A 143 -7.30 6.94 -0.03
C PHE A 143 -6.72 8.36 0.07
N ASP A 144 -7.45 9.23 0.74
CA ASP A 144 -7.01 10.60 1.04
C ASP A 144 -7.21 10.82 2.54
N TYR A 145 -6.11 11.03 3.26
CA TYR A 145 -6.10 11.17 4.72
C TYR A 145 -6.19 12.63 5.19
N SER A 146 -6.44 13.59 4.28
CA SER A 146 -6.52 15.02 4.60
C SER A 146 -7.89 15.47 5.15
N ASN A 147 -8.88 14.58 5.19
CA ASN A 147 -10.23 14.91 5.65
C ASN A 147 -10.22 15.37 7.13
N PRO A 148 -10.59 16.63 7.44
CA PRO A 148 -10.55 17.14 8.81
C PRO A 148 -11.71 16.64 9.69
N ALA A 149 -12.72 15.99 9.10
CA ALA A 149 -13.89 15.48 9.81
C ALA A 149 -13.93 13.95 9.78
N ALA A 150 -14.61 13.34 10.76
CA ALA A 150 -14.82 11.89 10.79
C ALA A 150 -15.37 11.38 9.43
N PRO A 151 -14.84 10.27 8.87
CA PRO A 151 -13.92 9.31 9.50
C PRO A 151 -12.42 9.66 9.37
N TYR A 152 -12.07 10.90 9.01
CA TYR A 152 -10.71 11.41 8.83
C TYR A 152 -9.97 10.82 7.62
N PHE A 153 -10.71 10.22 6.70
CA PHE A 153 -10.24 9.87 5.37
C PHE A 153 -11.39 9.97 4.36
N HIS A 154 -11.05 10.05 3.09
CA HIS A 154 -11.94 9.78 1.96
C HIS A 154 -11.43 8.55 1.21
N GLN A 155 -12.36 7.75 0.67
CA GLN A 155 -12.02 6.71 -0.28
C GLN A 155 -12.69 6.99 -1.62
N ASN A 156 -11.90 7.24 -2.66
CA ASN A 156 -12.38 7.33 -4.04
C ASN A 156 -11.77 6.22 -4.89
N LYS A 157 -12.54 5.15 -5.11
CA LYS A 157 -12.12 4.00 -5.91
C LYS A 157 -11.84 4.33 -7.37
N GLN A 158 -12.41 5.43 -7.88
CA GLN A 158 -12.18 5.86 -9.27
C GLN A 158 -10.77 6.41 -9.49
N HIS A 159 -10.04 6.74 -8.42
CA HIS A 159 -8.65 7.18 -8.50
C HIS A 159 -7.65 6.03 -8.56
N TYR A 160 -8.09 4.77 -8.46
CA TYR A 160 -7.19 3.65 -8.64
C TYR A 160 -6.55 3.75 -10.04
N PRO A 161 -5.21 3.61 -10.17
CA PRO A 161 -4.54 3.88 -11.43
C PRO A 161 -5.09 2.98 -12.54
N SER A 162 -5.38 3.60 -13.68
CA SER A 162 -5.81 2.92 -14.89
C SER A 162 -4.79 1.90 -15.36
N GLU A 163 -5.19 0.99 -16.24
CA GLU A 163 -4.25 0.01 -16.81
C GLU A 163 -3.05 0.71 -17.47
N ALA A 164 -3.27 1.78 -18.24
CA ALA A 164 -2.20 2.54 -18.87
C ALA A 164 -1.22 3.17 -17.85
N GLU A 165 -1.73 3.70 -16.74
CA GLU A 165 -0.90 4.27 -15.67
C GLU A 165 -0.07 3.20 -14.95
N ARG A 166 -0.70 2.05 -14.62
CA ARG A 166 0.02 0.91 -14.03
C ARG A 166 1.09 0.37 -14.99
N GLN A 167 0.77 0.23 -16.27
CA GLN A 167 1.72 -0.21 -17.30
C GLN A 167 2.91 0.74 -17.44
N ARG A 168 2.67 2.05 -17.40
CA ARG A 168 3.73 3.07 -17.37
C ARG A 168 4.60 2.92 -16.11
N PHE A 169 3.99 2.73 -14.94
CA PHE A 169 4.71 2.54 -13.69
C PHE A 169 5.57 1.27 -13.72
N TYR A 170 5.02 0.12 -14.13
CA TYR A 170 5.76 -1.13 -14.26
C TYR A 170 6.92 -0.98 -15.25
N SER A 171 6.70 -0.29 -16.36
CA SER A 171 7.73 -0.05 -17.37
C SER A 171 8.90 0.73 -16.80
N ALA A 172 8.62 1.83 -16.09
CA ALA A 172 9.65 2.63 -15.43
C ALA A 172 10.38 1.84 -14.34
N TYR A 173 9.63 1.11 -13.51
CA TYR A 173 10.17 0.25 -12.47
C TYR A 173 11.12 -0.82 -13.04
N LEU A 174 10.69 -1.57 -14.05
CA LEU A 174 11.47 -2.64 -14.67
C LEU A 174 12.70 -2.10 -15.39
N ARG A 175 12.61 -0.97 -16.10
CA ARG A 175 13.77 -0.32 -16.70
C ARG A 175 14.81 0.06 -15.65
N LYS A 176 14.38 0.63 -14.51
CA LYS A 176 15.30 0.98 -13.43
C LYS A 176 15.96 -0.25 -12.79
N ILE A 177 15.20 -1.34 -12.59
CA ILE A 177 15.74 -2.61 -12.08
C ILE A 177 16.78 -3.22 -13.04
N ASN A 178 16.64 -2.99 -14.34
CA ASN A 178 17.51 -3.54 -15.39
C ASN A 178 18.42 -2.48 -16.03
N GLU A 179 18.75 -1.41 -15.32
CA GLU A 179 19.56 -0.28 -15.85
C GLU A 179 20.96 -0.71 -16.34
N GLY A 180 21.49 -1.85 -15.85
CA GLY A 180 22.75 -2.44 -16.31
C GLY A 180 22.65 -3.32 -17.57
N VAL A 181 21.45 -3.53 -18.11
CA VAL A 181 21.23 -4.37 -19.30
C VAL A 181 21.06 -3.47 -20.52
N GLN A 182 21.97 -3.62 -21.49
CA GLN A 182 21.95 -2.83 -22.73
C GLN A 182 20.62 -3.04 -23.49
N ASP A 183 20.00 -1.92 -23.90
CA ASP A 183 18.78 -1.87 -24.71
C ASP A 183 17.57 -2.61 -24.09
N TYR A 184 17.53 -2.76 -22.76
CA TYR A 184 16.40 -3.39 -22.08
C TYR A 184 15.10 -2.62 -22.27
N ALA A 185 14.09 -3.33 -22.78
CA ALA A 185 12.72 -2.85 -22.86
C ALA A 185 11.77 -3.91 -22.28
N PRO A 186 10.91 -3.55 -21.30
CA PRO A 186 9.92 -4.48 -20.76
C PRO A 186 9.02 -5.06 -21.85
N THR A 187 8.90 -6.38 -21.86
CA THR A 187 8.00 -7.09 -22.76
C THR A 187 6.55 -6.98 -22.29
N ALA A 188 5.59 -7.16 -23.20
CA ALA A 188 4.17 -7.22 -22.84
C ALA A 188 3.88 -8.34 -21.83
N GLN A 189 4.63 -9.45 -21.87
CA GLN A 189 4.47 -10.54 -20.92
C GLN A 189 4.93 -10.13 -19.52
N GLU A 190 6.13 -9.56 -19.37
CA GLU A 190 6.61 -9.09 -18.05
C GLU A 190 5.65 -8.08 -17.42
N LEU A 191 5.10 -7.20 -18.24
CA LEU A 191 4.11 -6.20 -17.86
C LEU A 191 2.78 -6.82 -17.41
N ASN A 192 2.29 -7.84 -18.11
CA ASN A 192 1.10 -8.60 -17.71
C ASN A 192 1.34 -9.38 -16.41
N ASP A 193 2.50 -10.01 -16.28
CA ASP A 193 2.89 -10.77 -15.08
C ASP A 193 2.94 -9.86 -13.85
N MET A 194 3.49 -8.65 -14.00
CA MET A 194 3.47 -7.62 -12.94
C MET A 194 2.04 -7.22 -12.55
N ASP A 195 1.15 -7.06 -13.52
CA ASP A 195 -0.25 -6.71 -13.23
C ASP A 195 -1.02 -7.85 -12.55
N GLU A 196 -0.75 -9.11 -12.92
CA GLU A 196 -1.28 -10.29 -12.22
C GLU A 196 -0.75 -10.39 -10.78
N GLU A 197 0.54 -10.15 -10.58
CA GLU A 197 1.17 -10.10 -9.26
C GLU A 197 0.52 -9.02 -8.38
N VAL A 198 0.41 -7.78 -8.89
CA VAL A 198 -0.22 -6.66 -8.17
C VAL A 198 -1.68 -6.96 -7.80
N ARG A 199 -2.46 -7.59 -8.69
CA ARG A 199 -3.85 -7.98 -8.37
C ARG A 199 -3.93 -8.95 -7.19
N LEU A 200 -3.06 -9.95 -7.15
CA LEU A 200 -2.99 -10.89 -6.03
C LEU A 200 -2.62 -10.17 -4.73
N PHE A 201 -1.57 -9.35 -4.76
CA PHE A 201 -1.07 -8.65 -3.59
C PHE A 201 -1.94 -7.47 -3.13
N SER A 202 -2.83 -6.97 -3.98
CA SER A 202 -3.87 -6.01 -3.58
C SER A 202 -4.82 -6.63 -2.55
N MET A 203 -5.14 -7.93 -2.68
CA MET A 203 -5.88 -8.65 -1.63
C MET A 203 -5.10 -8.63 -0.32
N PHE A 204 -3.77 -8.83 -0.37
CA PHE A 204 -2.94 -8.85 0.82
C PHE A 204 -2.88 -7.48 1.51
N SER A 205 -2.66 -6.39 0.76
CA SER A 205 -2.69 -5.03 1.32
C SER A 205 -4.03 -4.73 2.01
N HIS A 206 -5.17 -4.98 1.36
CA HIS A 206 -6.48 -4.73 1.97
C HIS A 206 -6.69 -5.57 3.23
N LEU A 207 -6.35 -6.85 3.21
CA LEU A 207 -6.48 -7.71 4.39
C LEU A 207 -5.56 -7.25 5.53
N PHE A 208 -4.30 -6.95 5.24
CA PHE A 208 -3.30 -6.50 6.21
C PHE A 208 -3.76 -5.23 6.94
N TRP A 209 -4.10 -4.19 6.19
CA TRP A 209 -4.51 -2.91 6.76
C TRP A 209 -5.88 -2.94 7.43
N SER A 210 -6.76 -3.87 7.04
CA SER A 210 -8.01 -4.10 7.78
C SER A 210 -7.77 -4.65 9.19
N VAL A 211 -6.84 -5.60 9.35
CA VAL A 211 -6.47 -6.15 10.67
C VAL A 211 -5.79 -5.09 11.52
N TRP A 212 -4.83 -4.35 10.93
CA TRP A 212 -4.16 -3.23 11.59
C TRP A 212 -5.18 -2.23 12.13
N SER A 213 -6.16 -1.85 11.30
CA SER A 213 -7.15 -0.84 11.67
C SER A 213 -7.95 -1.25 12.91
N VAL A 214 -8.42 -2.50 12.96
CA VAL A 214 -9.14 -3.00 14.15
C VAL A 214 -8.23 -2.99 15.39
N ALA A 215 -6.96 -3.39 15.24
CA ALA A 215 -6.01 -3.38 16.35
C ALA A 215 -5.71 -1.98 16.89
N MET A 216 -5.85 -0.95 16.05
CA MET A 216 -5.63 0.45 16.40
C MET A 216 -6.88 1.17 16.92
N THR A 217 -8.03 0.51 17.02
CA THR A 217 -9.30 1.13 17.50
C THR A 217 -9.22 1.71 18.92
N LEU A 218 -8.27 1.25 19.74
CA LEU A 218 -8.02 1.76 21.10
C LEU A 218 -6.82 2.73 21.16
N ALA A 219 -6.25 3.11 20.02
CA ALA A 219 -5.19 4.10 19.94
C ALA A 219 -5.72 5.52 20.27
N THR A 220 -4.81 6.43 20.63
CA THR A 220 -5.15 7.81 20.99
C THR A 220 -5.37 8.72 19.79
N ILE A 221 -4.92 8.31 18.60
CA ILE A 221 -5.05 9.08 17.37
C ILE A 221 -6.52 9.06 16.93
N GLN A 222 -7.07 10.23 16.61
CA GLN A 222 -8.43 10.32 16.10
C GLN A 222 -8.48 9.87 14.65
N PHE A 223 -9.05 8.69 14.42
CA PHE A 223 -9.22 8.11 13.09
C PHE A 223 -10.44 7.18 13.07
N GLY A 224 -11.15 7.11 11.95
CA GLY A 224 -12.29 6.21 11.76
C GLY A 224 -11.86 4.76 11.53
N TYR A 225 -11.25 4.13 12.54
CA TYR A 225 -10.66 2.79 12.42
C TYR A 225 -11.68 1.70 12.04
N TRP A 226 -12.91 1.79 12.54
CA TRP A 226 -13.95 0.83 12.19
C TRP A 226 -14.41 1.01 10.74
N GLU A 227 -14.65 2.25 10.33
CA GLU A 227 -15.01 2.62 8.97
C GLU A 227 -13.93 2.20 7.96
N TYR A 228 -12.67 2.48 8.28
CA TYR A 228 -11.52 2.11 7.46
C TYR A 228 -11.36 0.59 7.36
N SER A 229 -11.49 -0.14 8.47
CA SER A 229 -11.48 -1.60 8.44
C SER A 229 -12.56 -2.17 7.52
N VAL A 230 -13.79 -1.64 7.61
CA VAL A 230 -14.90 -2.09 6.76
C VAL A 230 -14.64 -1.77 5.29
N ALA A 231 -14.10 -0.59 4.98
CA ALA A 231 -13.72 -0.20 3.62
C ALA A 231 -12.70 -1.19 3.03
N ARG A 232 -11.61 -1.49 3.75
CA ARG A 232 -10.57 -2.43 3.28
C ARG A 232 -11.10 -3.87 3.17
N ILE A 233 -11.91 -4.35 4.12
CA ILE A 233 -12.52 -5.71 4.04
C ILE A 233 -13.39 -5.86 2.78
N ARG A 234 -14.19 -4.85 2.45
CA ARG A 234 -15.05 -4.89 1.25
C ARG A 234 -14.24 -5.02 -0.03
N GLU A 235 -13.16 -4.26 -0.17
CA GLU A 235 -12.27 -4.38 -1.33
C GLU A 235 -11.59 -5.76 -1.39
N TYR A 236 -11.09 -6.25 -0.26
CA TYR A 236 -10.53 -7.60 -0.17
C TYR A 236 -11.54 -8.66 -0.64
N GLN A 237 -12.79 -8.60 -0.18
CA GLN A 237 -13.83 -9.57 -0.56
C GLN A 237 -14.17 -9.50 -2.04
N LEU A 238 -14.22 -8.31 -2.64
CA LEU A 238 -14.45 -8.12 -4.07
C LEU A 238 -13.32 -8.72 -4.90
N LEU A 239 -12.07 -8.44 -4.54
CA LEU A 239 -10.89 -8.97 -5.21
C LEU A 239 -10.81 -10.50 -5.07
N LYS A 240 -11.08 -11.04 -3.87
CA LYS A 240 -11.12 -12.49 -3.63
C LYS A 240 -12.16 -13.18 -4.50
N GLN A 241 -13.36 -12.60 -4.63
CA GLN A 241 -14.41 -13.14 -5.51
C GLN A 241 -13.97 -13.13 -6.97
N ALA A 242 -13.32 -12.06 -7.44
CA ALA A 242 -12.78 -11.98 -8.79
C ALA A 242 -11.70 -13.05 -9.02
N TYR A 243 -10.77 -13.22 -8.07
CA TYR A 243 -9.73 -14.24 -8.10
C TYR A 243 -10.32 -15.65 -8.23
N LEU A 244 -11.25 -16.01 -7.34
CA LEU A 244 -11.88 -17.33 -7.34
C LEU A 244 -12.64 -17.62 -8.66
N ARG A 245 -13.32 -16.62 -9.22
CA ARG A 245 -13.99 -16.75 -10.53
C ARG A 245 -13.00 -16.97 -11.67
N ALA A 246 -11.85 -16.31 -11.63
CA ALA A 246 -10.80 -16.49 -12.65
C ALA A 246 -10.16 -17.88 -12.54
N SER A 247 -9.85 -18.35 -11.33
CA SER A 247 -9.28 -19.68 -11.11
C SER A 247 -10.22 -20.80 -11.52
N ALA A 248 -11.52 -20.66 -11.27
CA ALA A 248 -12.53 -21.66 -11.68
C ALA A 248 -12.67 -21.80 -13.21
N LYS A 249 -12.27 -20.80 -14.00
CA LYS A 249 -12.26 -20.90 -15.47
C LYS A 249 -11.02 -21.61 -16.03
N LYS A 250 -9.97 -21.74 -15.21
CA LYS A 250 -8.70 -22.39 -15.57
C LYS A 250 -8.67 -23.88 -15.19
N SER A 251 -9.60 -24.32 -14.33
CA SER A 251 -9.80 -25.71 -13.90
C SER A 251 -10.83 -26.43 -14.78
#